data_AF-A0A1G0WKJ6-F1
#
_entry.id   AF-A0A1G0WKJ6-F1
#
_cell.length_a   1.000
_cell.length_b   1.000
_cell.length_c   1.000
_cell.angle_alpha   90.00
_cell.angle_beta   90.00
_cell.angle_gamma   90.00
#
_symmetry.space_group_name_H-M   'P 1'
#
loop_
_entity.id
_entity.type
_entity.pdbx_description
1 polymer ?
#
loop_
_entity_poly.entity_id
_entity_poly.type
_entity_poly.pdbx_seq_one_letter_code
_entity_poly.pdbx_strand_id
1 'polypeptide(L)' 'MDQKKILLVDDIVGSGETIKQCKQVLLNANVFEIKESVCFVNIYNWYKNNLNLSPNDYFSYIGSITNNWIIFPWEL' A
#
# COMPACT_ATOMS: atom_id res chain seq x y z
N MET A 1 22.45 -14.65 -10.10
CA MET A 1 21.22 -13.98 -10.56
C MET A 1 20.98 -12.82 -9.61
N ASP A 2 20.90 -11.60 -10.11
CA ASP A 2 20.75 -10.43 -9.25
C ASP A 2 19.32 -10.37 -8.69
N GLN A 3 19.19 -10.44 -7.37
CA GLN A 3 17.89 -10.29 -6.72
C GLN A 3 17.40 -8.85 -6.84
N LYS A 4 16.15 -8.66 -7.29
CA LYS A 4 15.60 -7.32 -7.55
C LYS A 4 15.08 -6.67 -6.26
N LYS A 5 15.31 -5.37 -6.13
CA LYS A 5 14.61 -4.50 -5.17
C LYS A 5 13.36 -3.94 -5.83
N ILE A 6 12.22 -4.02 -5.16
CA ILE A 6 10.92 -3.65 -5.73
C ILE A 6 10.28 -2.54 -4.89
N LEU A 7 9.77 -1.51 -5.57
CA LEU A 7 8.86 -0.53 -5.00
C LEU A 7 7.45 -0.81 -5.54
N LEU A 8 6.55 -1.23 -4.67
CA LEU A 8 5.14 -1.40 -4.96
C LEU A 8 4.44 -0.05 -4.80
N VAL A 9 3.78 0.42 -5.85
CA VAL A 9 3.13 1.73 -5.89
C VAL A 9 1.63 1.54 -6.10
N ASP A 10 0.83 2.24 -5.29
CA ASP A 10 -0.63 2.26 -5.40
C ASP A 10 -1.17 3.68 -5.16
N ASP A 11 -2.31 3.99 -5.75
CA ASP A 11 -2.90 5.33 -5.69
C ASP A 11 -3.59 5.58 -4.34
N ILE A 12 -4.39 4.64 -3.88
CA ILE A 12 -5.08 4.70 -2.59
C ILE A 12 -5.13 3.34 -1.90
N VAL A 13 -4.90 3.36 -0.60
CA VAL A 13 -5.12 2.21 0.27
C VAL A 13 -6.37 2.42 1.10
N GLY A 14 -7.32 1.48 0.95
CA GLY A 14 -8.41 1.27 1.90
C GLY A 14 -8.01 0.28 2.99
N SER A 15 -8.32 -1.00 2.80
CA SER A 15 -8.01 -2.07 3.77
C SER A 15 -6.56 -2.54 3.74
N GLY A 16 -5.83 -2.30 2.64
CA GLY A 16 -4.49 -2.84 2.40
C GLY A 16 -4.46 -4.23 1.78
N GLU A 17 -5.60 -4.88 1.52
CA GLU A 17 -5.60 -6.26 1.03
C GLU A 17 -4.96 -6.39 -0.38
N THR A 18 -5.17 -5.42 -1.27
CA THR A 18 -4.52 -5.39 -2.59
C THR A 18 -2.99 -5.41 -2.46
N ILE A 19 -2.42 -4.46 -1.71
CA ILE A 19 -0.99 -4.39 -1.43
C ILE A 19 -0.48 -5.70 -0.82
N LYS A 20 -1.20 -6.24 0.17
CA LYS A 20 -0.84 -7.50 0.84
C LYS A 20 -0.78 -8.67 -0.14
N GLN A 21 -1.76 -8.81 -1.04
CA GLN A 21 -1.76 -9.85 -2.07
C GLN A 21 -0.63 -9.66 -3.08
N CYS A 22 -0.37 -8.42 -3.53
CA CYS A 22 0.76 -8.10 -4.39
C CYS A 22 2.11 -8.47 -3.74
N LYS A 23 2.28 -8.17 -2.45
CA LYS A 23 3.47 -8.58 -1.69
C LYS A 23 3.64 -10.10 -1.69
N GLN A 24 2.57 -10.87 -1.51
CA GLN A 24 2.66 -12.33 -1.57
C GLN A 24 3.11 -12.84 -2.94
N VAL A 25 2.60 -12.25 -4.03
CA VAL A 25 3.06 -12.58 -5.39
C VAL A 25 4.56 -12.28 -5.56
N LEU A 26 5.03 -11.13 -5.07
CA LEU A 26 6.43 -10.72 -5.16
C LEU A 26 7.37 -11.59 -4.31
N LEU A 27 6.95 -11.97 -3.09
CA LEU A 27 7.72 -12.85 -2.22
C LEU A 27 7.96 -14.23 -2.88
N ASN A 28 6.97 -14.74 -3.62
CA ASN A 28 7.10 -15.99 -4.38
C ASN A 28 8.07 -15.88 -5.57
N ALA A 29 8.45 -14.67 -5.98
CA ALA A 29 9.38 -14.41 -7.09
C ALA A 29 10.85 -14.22 -6.65
N ASN A 30 11.19 -14.50 -5.38
CA ASN A 30 12.56 -14.39 -4.83
C ASN A 30 13.18 -12.97 -4.97
N VAL A 31 12.39 -11.95 -4.66
CA VAL A 31 12.84 -10.55 -4.61
C VAL A 31 13.72 -10.29 -3.38
N PHE A 32 14.66 -9.35 -3.48
CA PHE A 32 15.57 -8.99 -2.38
C PHE A 32 14.89 -8.14 -1.30
N GLU A 33 14.10 -7.16 -1.72
CA GLU A 33 13.48 -6.16 -0.87
C GLU A 33 12.18 -5.71 -1.53
N ILE A 34 11.15 -5.49 -0.72
CA ILE A 34 9.89 -4.88 -1.14
C ILE A 34 9.67 -3.67 -0.24
N LYS A 35 9.40 -2.51 -0.85
CA LYS A 35 8.89 -1.31 -0.19
C LYS A 35 7.59 -0.89 -0.83
N GLU A 36 6.77 -0.16 -0.09
CA GLU A 36 5.47 0.31 -0.50
C GLU A 36 5.44 1.84 -0.54
N SER A 37 4.92 2.40 -1.61
CA SER A 37 4.65 3.83 -1.74
C SER A 37 3.20 4.03 -2.12
N VAL A 38 2.44 4.69 -1.26
CA VAL A 38 1.00 4.91 -1.47
C VAL A 38 0.71 6.40 -1.50
N CYS A 39 -0.05 6.86 -2.51
CA CYS A 39 -0.35 8.29 -2.61
C CYS A 39 -1.30 8.71 -1.49
N PHE A 40 -2.37 7.93 -1.26
CA PHE A 40 -3.33 8.16 -0.18
C PHE A 40 -3.58 6.92 0.67
N VAL A 41 -3.81 7.12 1.96
CA VAL A 41 -4.43 6.10 2.83
C VAL A 41 -5.77 6.62 3.32
N ASN A 42 -6.84 5.88 3.06
CA ASN A 42 -8.13 6.12 3.69
C ASN A 42 -8.12 5.52 5.10
N ILE A 43 -7.90 6.36 6.11
CA ILE A 43 -7.70 5.95 7.50
C ILE A 43 -8.93 5.26 8.10
N TYR A 44 -10.12 5.67 7.66
CA TYR A 44 -11.37 5.08 8.12
C TYR A 44 -11.52 3.64 7.63
N ASN A 45 -11.22 3.38 6.36
CA ASN A 45 -11.25 2.02 5.80
C ASN A 45 -10.09 1.15 6.29
N TRP A 46 -8.93 1.77 6.56
CA TRP A 46 -7.77 1.08 7.11
C TRP A 46 -8.08 0.48 8.48
N TYR A 47 -8.55 1.29 9.43
CA TYR A 47 -8.79 0.84 10.81
C TYR A 47 -9.96 -0.12 10.96
N LYS A 48 -10.86 -0.25 9.96
CA LYS A 48 -11.87 -1.33 9.95
C LYS A 48 -11.24 -2.73 9.94
N ASN A 49 -10.07 -2.88 9.32
CA ASN A 49 -9.40 -4.18 9.16
C ASN A 49 -8.05 -4.26 9.89
N ASN A 50 -7.51 -3.12 10.34
CA ASN A 50 -6.16 -3.01 10.90
C ASN A 50 -6.16 -2.22 12.22
N LEU A 51 -7.06 -2.55 13.16
CA LEU A 51 -7.37 -1.78 14.37
C LEU A 51 -6.15 -1.28 15.18
N ASN A 52 -5.08 -2.07 15.25
CA ASN A 52 -3.91 -1.78 16.09
C ASN A 52 -2.62 -1.55 15.28
N LEU A 53 -2.75 -1.23 13.98
CA LEU A 53 -1.61 -1.04 13.10
C LEU A 53 -1.72 0.34 12.45
N SER A 54 -0.79 1.23 12.75
CA SER A 54 -0.74 2.53 12.06
C SER A 54 -0.35 2.32 10.60
N PRO A 55 -0.93 3.06 9.63
CA PRO A 55 -0.42 3.04 8.26
C PRO A 55 1.08 3.34 8.17
N ASN A 56 1.59 4.25 9.01
CA ASN A 56 3.02 4.60 9.06
C ASN A 56 3.93 3.43 9.50
N ASP A 57 3.37 2.45 10.20
CA ASP A 57 4.11 1.25 10.62
C ASP A 57 4.09 0.16 9.53
N TYR A 58 3.22 0.30 8.53
CA TYR A 58 3.02 -0.70 7.47
C TYR A 58 3.57 -0.28 6.11
N PHE A 59 3.45 1.00 5.74
CA PHE A 59 3.90 1.52 4.45
C PHE A 59 5.23 2.24 4.58
N SER A 60 6.14 2.00 3.62
CA SER A 60 7.44 2.66 3.60
C SER A 60 7.34 4.16 3.27
N TYR A 61 6.40 4.54 2.40
CA TYR A 61 6.15 5.92 1.99
C TYR A 61 4.65 6.19 1.86
N ILE A 62 4.18 7.26 2.48
CA ILE A 62 2.79 7.72 2.41
C ILE A 62 2.78 9.17 1.93
N GLY A 63 2.03 9.46 0.87
CA GLY A 63 1.83 10.83 0.39
C GLY A 63 0.91 11.63 1.31
N SER A 64 -0.30 11.11 1.58
CA SER A 64 -1.28 11.75 2.46
C SER A 64 -2.23 10.74 3.11
N ILE A 65 -2.86 11.17 4.20
CA ILE A 65 -3.88 10.41 4.92
C ILE A 65 -5.20 11.16 4.81
N THR A 66 -6.27 10.45 4.44
CA THR A 66 -7.62 11.01 4.26
C THR A 66 -8.66 10.15 4.98
N ASN A 67 -9.82 10.72 5.26
CA ASN A 67 -11.02 9.99 5.68
C ASN A 67 -12.16 10.07 4.62
N ASN A 68 -11.88 10.64 3.46
CA ASN A 68 -12.85 10.88 2.39
C ASN A 68 -12.68 9.91 1.21
N TRP A 69 -13.71 9.83 0.38
CA TRP A 69 -13.60 9.23 -0.95
C TRP A 69 -12.76 10.15 -1.85
N ILE A 70 -11.85 9.57 -2.63
CA ILE A 70 -11.03 10.29 -3.61
C ILE A 70 -11.58 9.98 -4.99
N ILE A 71 -11.68 11.02 -5.82
CA ILE A 71 -11.92 10.89 -7.26
C ILE A 71 -10.61 11.26 -7.92
N PHE A 72 -9.97 10.29 -8.56
CA PHE A 72 -8.71 10.54 -9.23
C PHE A 72 -8.91 11.17 -10.61
N PRO A 73 -7.95 11.98 -11.11
CA PRO A 73 -8.07 12.62 -12.42
C PRO A 73 -8.23 11.64 -13.60
N TRP A 74 -7.81 10.38 -13.45
CA TRP A 74 -7.90 9.34 -14.48
C TRP A 74 -9.17 8.48 -14.42
N GLU A 75 -10.06 8.73 -13.46
CA GLU A 75 -11.35 8.04 -13.33
C GLU A 75 -12.51 8.80 -14.02
N LEU A 76 -12.20 9.91 -14.69
CA LEU A 76 -13.14 10.83 -15.36
C LEU A 76 -13.02 10.79 -16.88
#